data_AF-A0AAU9IY35-F1
#
_entry.id   AF-A0AAU9IY35-F1
#
_cell.length_a   1.000
_cell.length_b   1.000
_cell.length_c   1.000
_cell.angle_alpha   90.00
_cell.angle_beta   90.00
_cell.angle_gamma   90.00
#
_symmetry.space_group_name_H-M   'P 1'
#
loop_
_entity.id
_entity.type
_entity.pdbx_description
1 polymer ?
#
loop_
_entity_poly.entity_id
_entity_poly.type
_entity_poly.pdbx_seq_one_letter_code
_entity_poly.pdbx_strand_id
1 'polypeptide(L)'
;MMDYPMKRSRVRLTVADKLNIIEEYEETNITLRDLADKYNIGHTSICGWLKEREKLNQSDNVNARRVSREKVLDKLANQSAPRRRKSSGKKLMKMILNRNKKVTEENEKLKSKIEQLKEEITDVKVESKKAKKEEKSTFFIYAQELSTGERKKIKIKESDTVEELKKKIKEEYPSENDRIVFAIQEMNDDTKKVGHYSVKNKSTVMII
;
A
#
# COMPACT_ATOMS: atom_id res chain seq x y z
N MET A 1 72.63 -21.13 42.04
CA MET A 1 71.57 -22.13 42.25
C MET A 1 70.76 -22.14 40.97
N MET A 2 71.00 -23.14 40.11
CA MET A 2 70.41 -23.18 38.77
C MET A 2 68.97 -23.68 38.90
N ASP A 3 67.99 -22.78 38.74
CA ASP A 3 66.58 -23.15 38.66
C ASP A 3 66.36 -23.96 37.38
N TYR A 4 66.21 -25.28 37.56
CA TYR A 4 65.80 -26.17 36.48
C TYR A 4 64.40 -25.77 36.02
N PRO A 5 64.17 -25.55 34.71
CA PRO A 5 62.85 -25.21 34.21
C PRO A 5 61.88 -26.33 34.57
N MET A 6 60.81 -25.99 35.30
CA MET A 6 59.72 -26.91 35.62
C MET A 6 59.33 -27.68 34.36
N LYS A 7 59.30 -29.02 34.46
CA LYS A 7 58.86 -29.88 33.35
C LYS A 7 57.40 -29.58 33.03
N ARG A 8 57.17 -28.65 32.10
CA ARG A 8 55.82 -28.33 31.59
C ARG A 8 55.28 -29.57 30.89
N SER A 9 54.25 -30.19 31.45
CA SER A 9 53.60 -31.36 30.89
C SER A 9 52.84 -30.99 29.62
N ARG A 10 52.84 -31.84 28.59
CA ARG A 10 51.94 -31.64 27.43
C ARG A 10 50.50 -31.85 27.86
N VAL A 11 49.86 -30.78 28.33
CA VAL A 11 48.42 -30.76 28.60
C VAL A 11 47.70 -30.80 27.25
N ARG A 12 46.85 -31.83 27.05
CA ARG A 12 45.97 -31.88 25.87
C ARG A 12 44.83 -30.88 26.07
N LEU A 13 44.97 -29.69 25.52
CA LEU A 13 43.95 -28.64 25.55
C LEU A 13 43.03 -28.77 24.35
N THR A 14 41.73 -28.62 24.59
CA THR A 14 40.74 -28.57 23.51
C THR A 14 40.91 -27.29 22.69
N VAL A 15 40.33 -27.23 21.50
CA VAL A 15 40.43 -26.05 20.63
C VAL A 15 39.78 -24.84 21.33
N ALA A 16 38.64 -25.04 21.99
CA ALA A 16 37.97 -24.03 22.81
C ALA A 16 38.83 -23.51 23.97
N ASP A 17 39.53 -24.40 24.69
CA ASP A 17 40.42 -23.97 25.78
C ASP A 17 41.56 -23.08 25.28
N LYS A 18 42.06 -23.35 24.06
CA LYS A 18 43.10 -22.52 23.42
C LYS A 18 42.57 -21.14 23.03
N LEU A 19 41.32 -21.05 22.56
CA LEU A 19 40.69 -19.76 22.25
C LEU A 19 40.44 -18.92 23.50
N ASN A 20 39.97 -19.53 24.59
CA ASN A 20 39.77 -18.83 25.86
C ASN A 20 41.09 -18.25 26.41
N ILE A 21 42.20 -18.99 26.28
CA ILE A 21 43.53 -18.51 26.69
C ILE A 21 43.99 -17.34 25.79
N ILE A 22 43.64 -17.35 24.49
CA ILE A 22 43.90 -16.22 23.58
C ILE A 22 43.07 -15.00 23.98
N GLU A 23 41.78 -15.19 24.26
CA GLU A 23 40.89 -14.10 24.70
C GLU A 23 41.37 -13.48 26.01
N GLU A 24 41.77 -14.31 26.98
CA GLU A 24 42.32 -13.81 28.24
C GLU A 24 43.63 -13.00 28.05
N TYR A 25 44.47 -13.38 27.10
CA TYR A 25 45.66 -12.61 26.72
C TYR A 25 45.30 -11.26 26.05
N GLU A 26 44.23 -11.20 25.27
CA GLU A 26 43.78 -9.97 24.60
C GLU A 26 43.06 -9.02 25.57
N GLU A 27 42.31 -9.57 26.54
CA GLU A 27 41.53 -8.80 27.51
C GLU A 27 42.35 -8.33 28.71
N THR A 28 43.43 -9.03 29.05
CA THR A 28 44.30 -8.69 30.18
C THR A 28 45.71 -8.32 29.70
N ASN A 29 46.28 -7.23 30.23
CA ASN A 29 47.67 -6.82 29.94
C ASN A 29 48.70 -7.72 30.67
N ILE A 30 48.53 -9.05 30.59
CA ILE A 30 49.40 -10.05 31.21
C ILE A 30 50.45 -10.50 30.18
N THR A 31 51.68 -10.76 30.61
CA THR A 31 52.72 -11.23 29.67
C THR A 31 52.47 -12.70 29.29
N LEU A 32 52.89 -13.09 28.08
CA LEU A 32 52.79 -14.48 27.61
C LEU A 32 53.48 -15.50 28.54
N ARG A 33 54.47 -15.04 29.31
CA ARG A 33 55.23 -15.88 30.24
C ARG A 33 54.40 -16.19 31.49
N ASP A 34 53.73 -15.17 32.03
CA ASP A 34 52.84 -15.30 33.18
C ASP A 34 51.61 -16.14 32.84
N LEU A 35 51.04 -15.96 31.63
CA LEU A 35 49.93 -16.78 31.15
C LEU A 35 50.36 -18.25 30.95
N ALA A 36 51.57 -18.47 30.44
CA ALA A 36 52.14 -19.78 30.26
C ALA A 36 52.40 -20.50 31.60
N ASP A 37 52.80 -19.77 32.63
CA ASP A 37 52.97 -20.32 33.98
C ASP A 37 51.61 -20.60 34.65
N LYS A 38 50.62 -19.72 34.46
CA LYS A 38 49.24 -19.89 34.96
C LYS A 38 48.59 -21.19 34.46
N TYR A 39 48.75 -21.49 33.18
CA TYR A 39 48.16 -22.68 32.57
C TYR A 39 49.11 -23.88 32.48
N ASN A 40 50.36 -23.74 32.94
CA ASN A 40 51.42 -24.74 32.84
C ASN A 40 51.67 -25.22 31.38
N ILE A 41 51.68 -24.29 30.43
CA ILE A 41 51.85 -24.51 28.98
C ILE A 41 53.17 -23.86 28.52
N GLY A 42 53.75 -24.30 27.41
CA GLY A 42 54.85 -23.57 26.76
C GLY A 42 54.38 -22.23 26.17
N HIS A 43 55.06 -21.11 26.47
CA HIS A 43 54.69 -19.80 25.90
C HIS A 43 54.76 -19.79 24.36
N THR A 44 55.61 -20.63 23.77
CA THR A 44 55.72 -20.83 22.31
C THR A 44 54.46 -21.48 21.72
N SER A 45 53.77 -22.34 22.49
CA SER A 45 52.49 -22.94 22.07
C SER A 45 51.38 -21.89 21.99
N ILE A 46 51.34 -20.97 22.96
CA ILE A 46 50.39 -19.84 22.97
C ILE A 46 50.66 -18.91 21.79
N CYS A 47 51.93 -18.58 21.53
CA CYS A 47 52.33 -17.80 20.35
C CYS A 47 51.94 -18.49 19.02
N GLY A 48 52.08 -19.82 18.94
CA GLY A 48 51.62 -20.60 17.80
C GLY A 48 50.10 -20.49 17.59
N TRP A 49 49.32 -20.58 18.67
CA TRP A 49 47.86 -20.44 18.60
C TRP A 49 47.41 -19.05 18.21
N LEU A 50 48.08 -17.99 18.69
CA LEU A 50 47.81 -16.60 18.27
C LEU A 50 47.99 -16.41 16.76
N LYS A 51 49.03 -17.02 16.17
CA LYS A 51 49.27 -16.98 14.72
C LYS A 51 48.27 -17.81 13.92
N GLU A 52 47.76 -18.89 14.49
CA GLU A 52 46.81 -19.80 13.83
C GLU A 52 45.36 -19.63 14.32
N ARG A 53 45.03 -18.47 14.91
CA ARG A 53 43.71 -18.17 15.50
C ARG A 53 42.57 -18.43 14.53
N GLU A 54 42.71 -18.02 13.27
CA GLU A 54 41.66 -18.24 12.26
C GLU A 54 41.38 -19.72 11.99
N LYS A 55 42.42 -20.57 11.98
CA LYS A 55 42.28 -22.01 11.81
C LYS A 55 41.65 -22.65 13.05
N LEU A 56 42.01 -22.18 14.24
CA LEU A 56 41.39 -22.60 15.50
C LEU A 56 39.90 -22.25 15.50
N ASN A 57 39.52 -21.03 15.14
CA ASN A 57 38.13 -20.58 15.01
C ASN A 57 37.33 -21.42 14.00
N GLN A 58 37.91 -21.75 12.85
CA GLN A 58 37.25 -22.63 11.87
C GLN A 58 37.05 -24.04 12.43
N SER A 59 38.06 -24.58 13.13
CA SER A 59 37.98 -25.90 13.74
C SER A 59 37.01 -25.94 14.92
N ASP A 60 36.88 -24.87 15.70
CA ASP A 60 35.90 -24.74 16.76
C ASP A 60 34.50 -24.52 16.21
N ASN A 61 34.32 -23.83 15.08
CA ASN A 61 32.99 -23.75 14.45
C ASN A 61 32.58 -25.14 13.92
N VAL A 62 33.51 -25.92 13.38
CA VAL A 62 33.27 -27.32 12.96
C VAL A 62 33.03 -28.22 14.17
N ASN A 63 33.80 -28.10 15.24
CA ASN A 63 33.63 -28.88 16.46
C ASN A 63 32.38 -28.48 17.24
N ALA A 64 32.04 -27.19 17.32
CA ALA A 64 30.77 -26.71 17.86
C ALA A 64 29.59 -27.24 17.03
N ARG A 65 29.70 -27.29 15.70
CA ARG A 65 28.70 -27.94 14.85
C ARG A 65 28.64 -29.46 15.05
N ARG A 66 29.77 -30.14 15.26
CA ARG A 66 29.84 -31.59 15.56
C ARG A 66 29.27 -31.90 16.94
N VAL A 67 29.70 -31.22 17.99
CA VAL A 67 29.16 -31.32 19.36
C VAL A 67 27.69 -30.93 19.41
N SER A 68 27.25 -29.94 18.62
CA SER A 68 25.82 -29.63 18.47
C SER A 68 25.08 -30.76 17.76
N ARG A 69 25.67 -31.39 16.73
CA ARG A 69 25.12 -32.59 16.08
C ARG A 69 25.09 -33.80 17.00
N GLU A 70 26.12 -34.01 17.81
CA GLU A 70 26.29 -35.15 18.71
C GLU A 70 25.36 -35.01 19.93
N LYS A 71 25.24 -33.80 20.50
CA LYS A 71 24.21 -33.46 21.49
C LYS A 71 22.79 -33.56 20.91
N VAL A 72 22.59 -33.27 19.62
CA VAL A 72 21.31 -33.48 18.92
C VAL A 72 21.05 -34.97 18.70
N LEU A 73 22.07 -35.77 18.39
CA LEU A 73 21.98 -37.22 18.19
C LEU A 73 21.76 -37.99 19.50
N ASP A 74 22.43 -37.62 20.60
CA ASP A 74 22.17 -38.17 21.93
C ASP A 74 20.80 -37.75 22.47
N LYS A 75 20.34 -36.52 22.16
CA LYS A 75 18.96 -36.10 22.40
C LYS A 75 17.96 -36.84 21.50
N LEU A 76 18.34 -37.31 20.32
CA LEU A 76 17.48 -38.09 19.41
C LEU A 76 17.45 -39.59 19.80
N ALA A 77 18.56 -40.14 20.31
CA ALA A 77 18.67 -41.53 20.73
C ALA A 77 17.99 -41.80 22.08
N ASN A 78 18.06 -40.85 23.03
CA ASN A 78 17.34 -40.91 24.30
C ASN A 78 15.90 -40.34 24.22
N GLN A 79 15.44 -39.95 23.02
CA GLN A 79 14.05 -39.55 22.75
C GLN A 79 13.40 -40.46 21.71
N SER A 80 13.25 -41.73 22.04
CA SER A 80 12.25 -42.58 21.38
C SER A 80 11.45 -43.36 22.43
N ALA A 81 10.21 -43.04 22.82
CA ALA A 81 9.32 -41.89 22.72
C ALA A 81 8.10 -42.25 23.61
N PRO A 82 7.39 -41.31 24.25
CA PRO A 82 5.94 -41.32 24.13
C PRO A 82 5.63 -40.68 22.78
N ARG A 83 4.98 -41.43 21.87
CA ARG A 83 4.23 -40.86 20.74
C ARG A 83 3.16 -39.90 21.30
N ARG A 84 3.53 -38.67 21.66
CA ARG A 84 2.62 -37.63 22.15
C ARG A 84 2.53 -36.50 21.12
N ARG A 85 1.62 -36.71 20.17
CA ARG A 85 0.87 -35.75 19.34
C ARG A 85 1.56 -34.39 19.06
N LYS A 86 2.57 -34.36 18.17
CA LYS A 86 2.87 -33.15 17.36
C LYS A 86 1.87 -32.94 16.20
N SER A 87 0.71 -33.62 16.24
CA SER A 87 -0.37 -33.45 15.27
C SER A 87 -1.15 -32.16 15.51
N SER A 88 -1.26 -31.66 16.74
CA SER A 88 -2.05 -30.46 17.06
C SER A 88 -1.42 -29.18 16.50
N GLY A 89 -0.12 -28.95 16.72
CA GLY A 89 0.59 -27.76 16.22
C GLY A 89 0.70 -27.70 14.69
N LYS A 90 0.96 -28.84 14.03
CA LYS A 90 0.94 -28.93 12.55
C LYS A 90 -0.46 -28.68 11.99
N LYS A 91 -1.50 -29.18 12.66
CA LYS A 91 -2.91 -28.95 12.27
C LYS A 91 -3.30 -27.47 12.48
N LEU A 92 -2.83 -26.85 13.56
CA LEU A 92 -3.00 -25.42 13.84
C LEU A 92 -2.32 -24.55 12.76
N MET A 93 -1.06 -24.86 12.42
CA MET A 93 -0.29 -24.19 11.37
C MET A 93 -1.00 -24.29 10.01
N LYS A 94 -1.53 -25.46 9.66
CA LYS A 94 -2.28 -25.68 8.42
C LYS A 94 -3.61 -24.90 8.40
N MET A 95 -4.30 -24.80 9.54
CA MET A 95 -5.50 -23.97 9.68
C MET A 95 -5.18 -22.48 9.53
N ILE A 96 -4.11 -22.00 10.18
CA ILE A 96 -3.66 -20.60 10.07
C ILE A 96 -3.31 -20.26 8.62
N LEU A 97 -2.55 -21.13 7.96
CA LEU A 97 -2.18 -20.94 6.56
C LEU A 97 -3.40 -20.87 5.63
N ASN A 98 -4.35 -21.80 5.80
CA ASN A 98 -5.59 -21.78 5.01
C ASN A 98 -6.45 -20.55 5.32
N ARG A 99 -6.48 -20.11 6.58
CA ARG A 99 -7.23 -18.91 6.98
C ARG A 99 -6.61 -17.65 6.39
N ASN A 100 -5.28 -17.54 6.42
CA ASN A 100 -4.56 -16.43 5.79
C ASN A 100 -4.77 -16.41 4.27
N LYS A 101 -4.78 -17.58 3.60
CA LYS A 101 -5.11 -17.66 2.17
C LYS A 101 -6.52 -17.16 1.85
N LYS A 102 -7.51 -17.58 2.64
CA LYS A 102 -8.89 -17.07 2.48
C LYS A 102 -8.98 -15.57 2.71
N VAL A 103 -8.31 -15.07 3.75
CA VAL A 103 -8.27 -13.64 4.06
C VAL A 103 -7.58 -12.85 2.94
N THR A 104 -6.52 -13.39 2.32
CA THR A 104 -5.89 -12.73 1.16
C THR A 104 -6.82 -12.68 -0.04
N GLU A 105 -7.54 -13.77 -0.35
CA GLU A 105 -8.52 -13.80 -1.44
C GLU A 105 -9.69 -12.84 -1.19
N GLU A 106 -10.20 -12.77 0.05
CA GLU A 106 -11.24 -11.81 0.43
C GLU A 106 -10.74 -10.36 0.35
N ASN A 107 -9.51 -10.10 0.76
CA ASN A 107 -8.91 -8.76 0.66
C ASN A 107 -8.72 -8.34 -0.81
N GLU A 108 -8.35 -9.25 -1.70
CA GLU A 108 -8.28 -8.97 -3.14
C GLU A 108 -9.66 -8.64 -3.72
N LYS A 109 -10.70 -9.41 -3.37
CA LYS A 109 -12.09 -9.12 -3.77
C LYS A 109 -12.60 -7.78 -3.22
N LEU A 110 -12.24 -7.43 -1.98
CA LEU A 110 -12.62 -6.15 -1.39
C LEU A 110 -11.88 -5.00 -2.08
N LYS A 111 -10.61 -5.17 -2.43
CA LYS A 111 -9.84 -4.18 -3.20
C LYS A 111 -10.49 -3.90 -4.54
N SER A 112 -10.83 -4.93 -5.31
CA SER A 112 -11.49 -4.74 -6.61
C SER A 112 -12.86 -4.07 -6.47
N LYS A 113 -13.65 -4.44 -5.44
CA LYS A 113 -14.94 -3.79 -5.16
C LYS A 113 -14.77 -2.31 -4.77
N ILE A 114 -13.75 -1.96 -3.99
CA ILE A 114 -13.46 -0.57 -3.64
C ILE A 114 -13.08 0.23 -4.88
N GLU A 115 -12.33 -0.37 -5.81
CA GLU A 115 -11.92 0.27 -7.06
C GLU A 115 -13.13 0.55 -7.96
N GLN A 116 -14.00 -0.44 -8.16
CA GLN A 116 -15.29 -0.26 -8.86
C GLN A 116 -16.15 0.85 -8.24
N LEU A 117 -16.31 0.84 -6.91
CA LEU A 117 -17.08 1.88 -6.21
C LEU A 117 -16.45 3.26 -6.34
N LYS A 118 -15.12 3.37 -6.43
CA LYS A 118 -14.45 4.66 -6.66
C LYS A 118 -14.76 5.21 -8.05
N GLU A 119 -14.74 4.37 -9.08
CA GLU A 119 -15.13 4.74 -10.45
C GLU A 119 -16.60 5.20 -10.49
N GLU A 120 -17.51 4.44 -9.91
CA GLU A 120 -18.94 4.82 -9.82
C GLU A 120 -19.13 6.18 -9.11
N ILE A 121 -18.42 6.42 -7.99
CA ILE A 121 -18.49 7.70 -7.28
C ILE A 121 -17.95 8.85 -8.14
N THR A 122 -16.93 8.61 -8.98
CA THR A 122 -16.42 9.65 -9.88
C THR A 122 -17.44 10.04 -10.93
N ASP A 123 -18.14 9.08 -11.52
CA ASP A 123 -19.18 9.32 -12.51
C ASP A 123 -20.36 10.09 -11.90
N VAL A 124 -20.84 9.66 -10.73
CA VAL A 124 -21.90 10.36 -9.98
C VAL A 124 -21.48 11.80 -9.61
N LYS A 125 -20.21 12.03 -9.28
CA LYS A 125 -19.70 13.38 -9.02
C LYS A 125 -19.67 14.25 -10.29
N VAL A 126 -19.38 13.68 -11.44
CA VAL A 126 -19.42 14.40 -12.72
C VAL A 126 -20.86 14.74 -13.10
N GLU A 127 -21.78 13.78 -12.98
CA GLU A 127 -23.21 13.98 -13.25
C GLU A 127 -23.83 15.02 -12.32
N SER A 128 -23.56 14.95 -11.01
CA SER A 128 -24.05 15.94 -10.05
C SER A 128 -23.48 17.34 -10.29
N LYS A 129 -22.24 17.46 -10.77
CA LYS A 129 -21.68 18.76 -11.20
C LYS A 129 -22.37 19.27 -12.47
N LYS A 130 -22.66 18.39 -13.44
CA LYS A 130 -23.40 18.73 -14.65
C LYS A 130 -24.83 19.18 -14.31
N ALA A 131 -25.53 18.45 -13.46
CA ALA A 131 -26.87 18.82 -12.97
C ALA A 131 -26.87 20.18 -12.25
N LYS A 132 -25.90 20.44 -11.36
CA LYS A 132 -25.76 21.75 -10.69
C LYS A 132 -25.44 22.88 -11.67
N LYS A 133 -24.67 22.61 -12.72
CA LYS A 133 -24.39 23.58 -13.79
C LYS A 133 -25.67 23.86 -14.60
N GLU A 134 -26.44 22.83 -14.91
CA GLU A 134 -27.71 22.93 -15.61
C GLU A 134 -28.78 23.67 -14.79
N GLU A 135 -28.85 23.46 -13.47
CA GLU A 135 -29.74 24.22 -12.59
C GLU A 135 -29.39 25.70 -12.59
N LYS A 136 -28.10 26.04 -12.49
CA LYS A 136 -27.62 27.43 -12.56
C LYS A 136 -27.84 28.09 -13.92
N SER A 137 -27.88 27.31 -15.00
CA SER A 137 -28.12 27.82 -16.36
C SER A 137 -29.59 27.92 -16.72
N THR A 138 -30.51 27.55 -15.82
CA THR A 138 -31.95 27.79 -16.02
C THR A 138 -32.32 29.21 -15.62
N PHE A 139 -33.07 29.89 -16.47
CA PHE A 139 -33.60 31.23 -16.21
C PHE A 139 -35.01 31.36 -16.79
N PHE A 140 -35.64 32.49 -16.53
CA PHE A 140 -36.98 32.78 -17.03
C PHE A 140 -36.95 33.87 -18.06
N ILE A 141 -37.80 33.76 -19.07
CA ILE A 141 -38.08 34.80 -20.05
C ILE A 141 -39.57 35.10 -20.08
N TYR A 142 -39.94 36.20 -20.70
CA TYR A 142 -41.33 36.54 -20.99
C TYR A 142 -41.58 36.32 -22.47
N ALA A 143 -42.58 35.50 -22.79
CA ALA A 143 -43.15 35.45 -24.13
C ALA A 143 -44.34 36.39 -24.16
N GLN A 144 -44.37 37.30 -25.13
CA GLN A 144 -45.47 38.22 -25.35
C GLN A 144 -46.04 38.01 -26.74
N GLU A 145 -47.33 37.72 -26.81
CA GLU A 145 -48.05 37.59 -28.08
C GLU A 145 -48.54 38.96 -28.55
N LEU A 146 -48.28 39.30 -29.81
CA LEU A 146 -48.62 40.61 -30.35
C LEU A 146 -50.14 40.81 -30.54
N SER A 147 -50.87 39.75 -30.89
CA SER A 147 -52.31 39.78 -31.16
C SER A 147 -53.14 39.99 -29.88
N THR A 148 -52.75 39.35 -28.78
CA THR A 148 -53.47 39.41 -27.50
C THR A 148 -52.84 40.41 -26.53
N GLY A 149 -51.56 40.74 -26.70
CA GLY A 149 -50.78 41.57 -25.78
C GLY A 149 -50.42 40.85 -24.47
N GLU A 150 -50.84 39.59 -24.31
CA GLU A 150 -50.61 38.82 -23.09
C GLU A 150 -49.15 38.41 -22.95
N ARG A 151 -48.65 38.47 -21.71
CA ARG A 151 -47.29 38.02 -21.36
C ARG A 151 -47.33 36.80 -20.44
N LYS A 152 -46.64 35.73 -20.82
CA LYS A 152 -46.45 34.53 -19.99
C LYS A 152 -44.98 34.29 -19.71
N LYS A 153 -44.71 33.66 -18.56
CA LYS A 153 -43.36 33.41 -18.08
C LYS A 153 -42.94 31.99 -18.43
N ILE A 154 -41.86 31.85 -19.19
CA ILE A 154 -41.38 30.55 -19.68
C ILE A 154 -40.01 30.26 -19.07
N LYS A 155 -39.79 29.00 -18.66
CA LYS A 155 -38.52 28.52 -18.11
C LYS A 155 -37.65 27.93 -19.21
N ILE A 156 -36.45 28.48 -19.37
CA ILE A 156 -35.50 28.07 -20.41
C ILE A 156 -34.08 27.89 -19.88
N LYS A 157 -33.24 27.12 -20.57
CA LYS A 157 -31.79 27.04 -20.33
C LYS A 157 -31.02 27.75 -21.43
N GLU A 158 -29.82 28.24 -21.13
CA GLU A 158 -28.92 28.81 -22.16
C GLU A 158 -28.50 27.78 -23.22
N SER A 159 -28.51 26.49 -22.84
CA SER A 159 -28.20 25.36 -23.71
C SER A 159 -29.35 24.93 -24.63
N ASP A 160 -30.58 25.33 -24.31
CA ASP A 160 -31.78 24.94 -25.07
C ASP A 160 -31.69 25.52 -26.49
N THR A 161 -32.25 24.81 -27.46
CA THR A 161 -32.30 25.26 -28.85
C THR A 161 -33.49 26.20 -29.09
N VAL A 162 -33.46 26.92 -30.21
CA VAL A 162 -34.62 27.72 -30.66
C VAL A 162 -35.84 26.83 -30.90
N GLU A 163 -35.65 25.61 -31.40
CA GLU A 163 -36.74 24.64 -31.58
C GLU A 163 -37.43 24.28 -30.24
N GLU A 164 -36.64 24.00 -29.20
CA GLU A 164 -37.15 23.71 -27.86
C GLU A 164 -37.87 24.93 -27.25
N LEU A 165 -37.38 26.14 -27.49
CA LEU A 165 -38.05 27.39 -27.08
C LEU A 165 -39.41 27.54 -27.78
N LYS A 166 -39.46 27.34 -29.10
CA LYS A 166 -40.71 27.38 -29.89
C LYS A 166 -41.71 26.38 -29.35
N LYS A 167 -41.28 25.15 -29.06
CA LYS A 167 -42.15 24.11 -28.50
C LYS A 167 -42.75 24.52 -27.15
N LYS A 168 -41.93 25.04 -26.23
CA LYS A 168 -42.40 25.54 -24.92
C LYS A 168 -43.36 26.73 -25.05
N ILE A 169 -43.16 27.58 -26.05
CA ILE A 169 -44.08 28.68 -26.36
C ILE A 169 -45.40 28.15 -26.90
N LYS A 170 -45.38 27.18 -27.82
CA LYS A 170 -46.58 26.55 -28.39
C LYS A 170 -47.47 25.85 -27.34
N GLU A 171 -46.87 25.32 -26.28
CA GLU A 171 -47.61 24.74 -25.15
C GLU A 171 -48.41 25.79 -24.37
N GLU A 172 -47.87 27.01 -24.24
CA GLU A 172 -48.51 28.12 -23.51
C GLU A 172 -49.41 28.98 -24.41
N TYR A 173 -49.07 29.08 -25.69
CA TYR A 173 -49.78 29.81 -26.73
C TYR A 173 -49.98 28.88 -27.93
N PRO A 174 -51.15 28.21 -28.03
CA PRO A 174 -51.47 27.33 -29.16
C PRO A 174 -51.85 28.15 -30.39
N SER A 175 -51.00 29.10 -30.77
CA SER A 175 -51.16 29.95 -31.95
C SER A 175 -50.49 29.27 -33.14
N GLU A 176 -51.03 29.44 -34.35
CA GLU A 176 -50.42 28.94 -35.59
C GLU A 176 -49.11 29.66 -35.96
N ASN A 177 -48.76 30.70 -35.21
CA ASN A 177 -47.60 31.53 -35.46
C ASN A 177 -46.31 30.90 -34.92
N ASP A 178 -45.42 30.53 -35.85
CA ASP A 178 -44.10 29.97 -35.54
C ASP A 178 -42.98 31.04 -35.47
N ARG A 179 -43.34 32.30 -35.73
CA ARG A 179 -42.39 33.42 -35.83
C ARG A 179 -42.15 34.05 -34.47
N ILE A 180 -40.87 34.08 -34.12
CA ILE A 180 -40.41 34.56 -32.83
C ILE A 180 -39.32 35.60 -33.07
N VAL A 181 -39.46 36.77 -32.44
CA VAL A 181 -38.52 37.88 -32.56
C VAL A 181 -37.94 38.24 -31.19
N PHE A 182 -36.62 38.37 -31.13
CA PHE A 182 -35.91 38.89 -29.97
C PHE A 182 -34.97 40.02 -30.39
N ALA A 183 -35.03 41.16 -29.71
CA ALA A 183 -34.18 42.33 -29.99
C ALA A 183 -34.13 42.71 -31.49
N ILE A 184 -35.28 42.65 -32.17
CA ILE A 184 -35.45 42.96 -33.61
C ILE A 184 -34.85 41.88 -34.54
N GLN A 185 -34.31 40.79 -33.99
CA GLN A 185 -33.81 39.64 -34.75
C GLN A 185 -34.81 38.48 -34.72
N GLU A 186 -35.17 37.97 -35.90
CA GLU A 186 -35.96 36.74 -36.01
C GLU A 186 -35.14 35.52 -35.59
N MET A 187 -35.72 34.69 -34.73
CA MET A 187 -35.16 33.43 -34.25
C MET A 187 -35.65 32.26 -35.13
N ASN A 188 -35.19 32.22 -36.37
CA ASN A 188 -35.62 31.21 -37.36
C ASN A 188 -34.70 29.98 -37.44
N ASP A 189 -33.54 30.03 -36.82
CA ASP A 189 -32.53 28.96 -36.88
C ASP A 189 -32.72 27.99 -35.73
N ASP A 190 -33.42 26.88 -36.01
CA ASP A 190 -33.80 25.85 -35.03
C ASP A 190 -32.59 25.15 -34.41
N THR A 191 -31.43 25.15 -35.09
CA THR A 191 -30.20 24.51 -34.60
C THR A 191 -29.41 25.39 -33.62
N LYS A 192 -29.68 26.69 -33.60
CA LYS A 192 -28.98 27.62 -32.71
C LYS A 192 -29.49 27.51 -31.28
N LYS A 193 -28.57 27.70 -30.34
CA LYS A 193 -28.89 27.77 -28.91
C LYS A 193 -29.43 29.15 -28.56
N VAL A 194 -30.32 29.21 -27.58
CA VAL A 194 -30.87 30.47 -27.06
C VAL A 194 -29.77 31.42 -26.57
N GLY A 195 -28.69 30.89 -26.00
CA GLY A 195 -27.52 31.69 -25.62
C GLY A 195 -26.84 32.43 -26.79
N HIS A 196 -26.94 31.94 -28.04
CA HIS A 196 -26.37 32.62 -29.21
C HIS A 196 -27.04 33.97 -29.47
N TYR A 197 -28.33 34.10 -29.18
CA TYR A 197 -29.10 35.33 -29.36
C TYR A 197 -28.95 36.30 -28.17
N SER A 198 -28.06 36.00 -27.22
CA SER A 198 -27.83 36.81 -26.01
C SER A 198 -29.09 37.06 -25.18
N VAL A 199 -30.04 36.12 -25.21
CA VAL A 199 -31.25 36.16 -24.38
C VAL A 199 -30.85 35.94 -22.92
N LYS A 200 -31.32 36.81 -22.03
CA LYS A 200 -30.97 36.80 -20.60
C LYS A 200 -32.21 36.55 -19.73
N ASN A 201 -31.97 36.41 -18.43
CA ASN A 201 -33.05 36.36 -17.46
C ASN A 201 -33.95 37.60 -17.56
N LYS A 202 -35.27 37.38 -17.58
CA LYS A 202 -36.34 38.36 -17.75
C LYS A 202 -36.35 39.07 -19.11
N SER A 203 -35.63 38.56 -20.10
CA SER A 203 -35.76 39.02 -21.48
C SER A 203 -37.17 38.77 -22.01
N THR A 204 -37.66 39.68 -22.87
CA THR A 204 -38.95 39.55 -23.54
C THR A 204 -38.75 39.12 -24.98
N VAL A 205 -39.45 38.08 -25.38
CA VAL A 205 -39.51 37.54 -26.72
C VAL A 205 -40.91 37.81 -27.26
N MET A 206 -40.98 38.34 -28.48
CA MET A 206 -42.25 38.66 -29.14
C MET A 206 -42.66 37.55 -30.09
N ILE A 207 -43.93 37.14 -30.01
CA ILE A 207 -44.57 36.22 -30.94
C ILE A 207 -45.38 37.08 -31.90
N ILE A 208 -45.07 36.99 -33.19
CA ILE A 208 -45.68 37.80 -34.26
C ILE A 208 -46.50 36.96 -35.21
#